data_AF-C5DDG4-F1
#
_entry.id   AF-C5DDG4-F1
#
_cell.length_a   1.000
_cell.length_b   1.000
_cell.length_c   1.000
_cell.angle_alpha   90.00
_cell.angle_beta   90.00
_cell.angle_gamma   90.00
#
_symmetry.space_group_name_H-M   'P 1'
#
loop_
_entity.id
_entity.type
_entity.pdbx_description
1 polymer ?
#
loop_
_entity_poly.entity_id
_entity_poly.type
_entity_poly.pdbx_seq_one_letter_code
_entity_poly.pdbx_strand_id
1 'polypeptide(L)'
;MSIAKSAANKLDWASVISSLKLTGKTATQLTSFKKRNDEARRKLLELQAQPTAVDFSYYRSVLKNSEVVDKIESFYKSYKPVTVDVKKQLSTIEAFESQALENAKETEKFVAQELKDLSDTLKNIESARPFDQLTVEELAKARPDIDAKVEEMVKKGRWEVPGYKEKFGDLTVM
;
A
#
# COMPACT_ATOMS: atom_id res chain seq x y z
N MET A 1 -3.51 1.13 -26.08
CA MET A 1 -2.98 2.37 -25.45
C MET A 1 -4.01 3.10 -24.56
N SER A 2 -5.01 2.42 -23.98
CA SER A 2 -6.18 3.06 -23.35
C SER A 2 -6.41 2.71 -21.87
N ILE A 3 -6.02 1.53 -21.40
CA ILE A 3 -6.35 1.07 -20.03
C ILE A 3 -5.41 1.71 -18.98
N ALA A 4 -4.10 1.70 -19.21
CA ALA A 4 -3.12 2.31 -18.29
C ALA A 4 -3.25 3.85 -18.20
N LYS A 5 -3.69 4.52 -19.28
CA LYS A 5 -3.96 5.97 -19.30
C LYS A 5 -5.20 6.33 -18.48
N SER A 6 -6.23 5.48 -18.53
CA SER A 6 -7.48 5.62 -17.77
C SER A 6 -7.28 5.39 -16.27
N ALA A 7 -6.57 4.33 -15.87
CA ALA A 7 -6.35 3.99 -14.47
C ALA A 7 -5.58 5.08 -13.70
N ALA A 8 -4.56 5.67 -14.32
CA ALA A 8 -3.77 6.73 -13.69
C ALA A 8 -4.49 8.08 -13.60
N ASN A 9 -5.53 8.33 -14.39
CA ASN A 9 -6.40 9.50 -14.25
C ASN A 9 -7.53 9.25 -13.24
N LYS A 10 -7.90 7.99 -13.00
CA LYS A 10 -8.97 7.60 -12.05
C LYS A 10 -8.46 7.47 -10.61
N LEU A 11 -7.16 7.30 -10.41
CA LEU A 11 -6.55 7.21 -9.08
C LEU A 11 -6.42 8.62 -8.47
N ASP A 12 -7.24 8.91 -7.45
CA ASP A 12 -7.04 10.10 -6.63
C ASP A 12 -5.91 9.85 -5.62
N TRP A 13 -4.73 10.39 -5.92
CA TRP A 13 -3.56 10.27 -5.06
C TRP A 13 -3.73 10.91 -3.68
N ALA A 14 -4.59 11.92 -3.53
CA ALA A 14 -4.85 12.54 -2.24
C ALA A 14 -5.70 11.61 -1.36
N SER A 15 -6.72 10.98 -1.95
CA SER A 15 -7.56 10.01 -1.24
C SER A 15 -6.74 8.81 -0.78
N VAL A 16 -5.82 8.29 -1.60
CA VAL A 16 -4.94 7.16 -1.27
C VAL A 16 -4.09 7.43 -0.02
N ILE A 17 -3.48 8.61 0.10
CA ILE A 17 -2.65 8.94 1.28
C ILE A 17 -3.52 8.99 2.54
N SER A 18 -4.71 9.59 2.44
CA SER A 18 -5.63 9.75 3.57
C SER A 18 -6.31 8.43 3.98
N SER A 19 -6.72 7.60 3.03
CA SER A 19 -7.48 6.37 3.27
C SER A 19 -6.59 5.27 3.85
N LEU A 20 -5.36 5.15 3.35
CA LEU A 20 -4.38 4.19 3.86
C LEU A 20 -3.61 4.71 5.08
N LYS A 21 -3.93 5.92 5.58
CA LYS A 21 -3.24 6.59 6.69
C LYS A 21 -1.71 6.49 6.56
N LEU A 22 -1.20 6.65 5.34
CA LEU A 22 0.23 6.56 5.08
C LEU A 22 0.92 7.76 5.73
N THR A 23 1.83 7.51 6.67
CA THR A 23 2.55 8.56 7.40
C THR A 23 4.05 8.51 7.12
N GLY A 24 4.72 9.65 7.33
CA GLY A 24 6.18 9.74 7.27
C GLY A 24 6.76 9.47 5.88
N LYS A 25 7.77 8.59 5.82
CA LYS A 25 8.61 8.38 4.64
C LYS A 25 7.83 7.85 3.42
N THR A 26 6.82 7.01 3.63
CA THR A 26 6.05 6.39 2.55
C THR A 26 5.16 7.39 1.82
N ALA A 27 4.54 8.33 2.55
CA ALA A 27 3.74 9.41 1.95
C ALA A 27 4.61 10.35 1.09
N THR A 28 5.82 10.67 1.56
CA THR A 28 6.78 11.48 0.80
C THR A 28 7.23 10.77 -0.48
N GLN A 29 7.52 9.47 -0.40
CA GLN A 29 7.88 8.67 -1.57
C GLN A 29 6.75 8.63 -2.61
N LEU A 30 5.50 8.42 -2.17
CA LEU A 30 4.33 8.42 -3.05
C LEU A 30 4.14 9.77 -3.76
N THR A 31 4.29 10.87 -3.02
CA THR A 31 4.18 12.23 -3.56
C THR A 31 5.30 12.50 -4.59
N SER A 32 6.52 12.05 -4.30
CA SER A 32 7.65 12.17 -5.23
C SER A 32 7.43 11.34 -6.51
N PHE A 33 6.83 10.16 -6.39
CA PHE A 33 6.47 9.31 -7.53
C PHE A 33 5.43 9.99 -8.41
N LYS A 34 4.36 10.55 -7.81
CA LYS A 34 3.34 11.32 -8.50
C LYS A 34 3.97 12.47 -9.30
N LYS A 35 4.81 13.28 -8.64
CA LYS A 35 5.51 14.40 -9.29
C LYS A 35 6.30 13.96 -10.53
N ARG A 36 7.06 12.87 -10.43
CA ARG A 36 7.83 12.33 -11.57
C ARG A 36 6.93 11.88 -12.73
N ASN A 37 5.82 11.22 -12.43
CA ASN A 37 4.86 10.79 -13.46
C ASN A 37 4.21 12.00 -14.16
N ASP A 38 3.78 13.01 -13.40
CA ASP A 38 3.15 14.21 -13.96
C ASP A 38 4.12 15.03 -14.82
N GLU A 39 5.38 15.17 -14.38
CA GLU A 39 6.44 15.83 -15.16
C GLU A 39 6.74 15.10 -16.47
N ALA A 40 6.85 13.76 -16.43
CA ALA A 40 7.08 12.94 -17.62
C ALA A 40 5.91 13.04 -18.60
N ARG A 41 4.67 13.01 -18.09
CA ARG A 41 3.46 13.19 -18.89
C ARG A 41 3.40 14.56 -19.55
N ARG A 42 3.72 15.63 -18.81
CA ARG A 42 3.73 16.99 -19.34
C ARG A 42 4.74 17.12 -20.49
N LYS A 43 5.97 16.65 -20.28
CA LYS A 43 7.01 16.66 -21.32
C LYS A 43 6.61 15.86 -22.55
N LEU A 44 5.99 14.69 -22.37
CA LEU A 44 5.50 13.88 -23.48
C LEU A 44 4.41 14.60 -24.27
N LEU A 45 3.46 15.25 -23.58
CA LEU A 45 2.39 16.01 -24.23
C LEU A 45 2.95 17.20 -25.02
N GLU A 46 3.92 17.92 -24.44
CA GLU A 46 4.61 19.04 -25.10
C GLU A 46 5.36 18.59 -26.36
N LEU A 47 6.10 17.48 -26.28
CA LEU A 47 6.80 16.89 -27.43
C LEU A 47 5.84 16.36 -28.50
N GLN A 48 4.69 15.81 -28.11
CA GLN A 48 3.66 15.35 -29.05
C GLN A 48 2.94 16.50 -29.76
N ALA A 49 2.85 17.67 -29.12
CA ALA A 49 2.24 18.85 -29.71
C ALA A 49 3.15 19.54 -30.73
N GLN A 50 4.46 19.26 -30.74
CA GLN A 50 5.36 19.84 -31.72
C GLN A 50 5.08 19.27 -33.12
N PRO A 51 4.92 20.13 -34.15
CA PRO A 51 4.70 19.68 -35.50
C PRO A 51 5.96 18.98 -36.04
N THR A 52 5.81 17.72 -36.43
CA THR A 52 6.88 16.90 -37.00
C THR A 52 6.86 16.88 -38.53
N ALA A 53 5.86 17.49 -39.15
CA ALA A 53 5.68 17.56 -40.59
C ALA A 53 6.61 18.63 -41.20
N VAL A 54 7.46 18.22 -42.13
CA VAL A 54 8.31 19.11 -42.94
C VAL A 54 7.69 19.22 -44.33
N ASP A 55 7.39 20.44 -44.77
CA ASP A 55 6.87 20.69 -46.12
C ASP A 55 8.01 20.79 -47.15
N PHE A 56 8.39 19.64 -47.70
CA PHE A 56 9.43 19.55 -48.73
C PHE A 56 9.01 20.20 -50.07
N SER A 57 7.71 20.38 -50.32
CA SER A 57 7.20 21.00 -51.54
C SER A 57 7.49 22.50 -51.55
N TYR A 58 7.24 23.16 -50.41
CA TYR A 58 7.60 24.56 -50.23
C TYR A 58 9.11 24.79 -50.40
N TYR A 59 9.96 23.96 -49.78
CA TYR A 59 11.42 24.12 -49.88
C TYR A 59 11.98 23.86 -51.28
N ARG A 60 11.41 22.95 -52.07
CA ARG A 60 11.77 22.77 -53.49
C ARG A 60 11.53 24.03 -54.32
N SER A 61 10.50 24.82 -54.00
CA SER A 61 10.15 26.03 -54.76
C SER A 61 11.03 27.24 -54.43
N VAL A 62 11.59 27.28 -53.22
CA VAL A 62 12.39 28.42 -52.73
C VAL A 62 13.89 28.24 -52.98
N LEU A 63 14.40 27.00 -52.89
CA LEU A 63 15.82 26.70 -53.09
C LEU A 63 16.16 26.49 -54.57
N LYS A 64 17.20 27.19 -55.04
CA LYS A 64 17.72 27.02 -56.41
C LYS A 64 18.32 25.63 -56.68
N ASN A 65 18.72 24.90 -55.63
CA ASN A 65 19.29 23.56 -55.75
C ASN A 65 18.34 22.51 -55.15
N SER A 66 17.45 21.98 -56.00
CA SER A 66 16.43 20.99 -55.63
C SER A 66 17.03 19.62 -55.27
N GLU A 67 18.20 19.27 -55.79
CA GLU A 67 18.85 17.97 -55.54
C GLU A 67 19.21 17.76 -54.06
N VAL A 68 19.49 18.85 -53.34
CA VAL A 68 19.78 18.81 -51.91
C VAL A 68 18.51 18.51 -51.11
N VAL A 69 17.37 19.07 -51.52
CA VAL A 69 16.06 18.83 -50.88
C VAL A 69 15.66 17.36 -51.06
N ASP A 70 15.87 16.80 -52.24
CA ASP A 70 15.57 15.39 -52.54
C ASP A 70 16.42 14.42 -51.70
N LYS A 71 17.72 14.72 -51.54
CA LYS A 71 18.61 13.93 -50.67
C LYS A 71 18.15 13.98 -49.21
N ILE A 72 17.80 15.14 -48.68
CA ILE A 72 17.33 15.29 -47.29
C ILE A 72 16.00 14.57 -47.08
N GLU A 73 15.06 14.65 -48.03
CA GLU A 73 13.80 13.90 -47.97
C GLU A 73 14.05 12.38 -47.93
N SER A 74 15.01 11.89 -48.72
CA SER A 74 15.39 10.47 -48.73
C SER A 74 15.97 10.01 -47.38
N PHE A 75 16.85 10.82 -46.76
CA PHE A 75 17.40 10.53 -45.43
C PHE A 75 16.35 10.60 -44.34
N TYR A 76 15.45 11.59 -44.39
CA TYR A 76 14.35 11.74 -43.42
C TYR A 76 13.40 10.53 -43.44
N LYS A 77 13.00 10.06 -44.63
CA LYS A 77 12.15 8.87 -44.77
C LYS A 77 12.85 7.58 -44.37
N SER A 78 14.16 7.50 -44.58
CA SER A 78 14.97 6.34 -44.23
C SER A 78 15.33 6.28 -42.73
N TYR A 79 15.25 7.42 -42.04
CA TYR A 79 15.58 7.51 -40.63
C TYR A 79 14.48 6.92 -39.75
N LYS A 80 14.81 5.85 -39.02
CA LYS A 80 13.95 5.30 -37.97
C LYS A 80 14.46 5.78 -36.61
N PRO A 81 13.59 6.37 -35.76
CA PRO A 81 13.98 6.77 -34.42
C PRO A 81 14.50 5.58 -33.61
N VAL A 82 15.50 5.82 -32.78
CA VAL A 82 16.01 4.82 -31.84
C VAL A 82 14.92 4.53 -30.80
N THR A 83 14.33 3.35 -30.87
CA THR A 83 13.37 2.89 -29.85
C THR A 83 14.13 2.34 -28.65
N VAL A 84 13.86 2.85 -27.46
CA VAL A 84 14.36 2.25 -26.23
C VAL A 84 13.57 0.97 -25.96
N ASP A 85 14.26 -0.16 -25.80
CA ASP A 85 13.61 -1.42 -25.42
C ASP A 85 13.25 -1.41 -23.93
N VAL A 86 11.95 -1.45 -23.65
CA VAL A 86 11.37 -1.38 -22.30
C VAL A 86 10.94 -2.76 -21.79
N LYS A 87 11.12 -3.83 -22.57
CA LYS A 87 10.57 -5.16 -22.27
C LYS A 87 11.07 -5.74 -20.95
N LYS A 88 12.35 -5.57 -20.63
CA LYS A 88 12.95 -6.08 -19.37
C LYS A 88 12.38 -5.37 -18.14
N GLN A 89 12.10 -4.08 -18.26
CA GLN A 89 11.51 -3.28 -17.19
C GLN A 89 10.05 -3.66 -17.00
N LEU A 90 9.31 -3.90 -18.09
CA LEU A 90 7.92 -4.37 -18.04
C LEU A 90 7.79 -5.74 -17.35
N SER A 91 8.65 -6.71 -17.68
CA SER A 91 8.62 -8.02 -17.01
C SER A 91 8.92 -7.92 -15.50
N THR A 92 9.77 -6.97 -15.10
CA THR A 92 10.07 -6.74 -13.68
C THR A 92 8.86 -6.12 -12.97
N ILE A 93 8.16 -5.18 -13.61
CA ILE A 93 6.94 -4.57 -13.08
C ILE A 93 5.83 -5.60 -12.90
N GLU A 94 5.65 -6.52 -13.87
CA GLU A 94 4.68 -7.60 -13.77
C GLU A 94 4.96 -8.53 -12.58
N ALA A 95 6.24 -8.84 -12.32
CA ALA A 95 6.62 -9.63 -11.15
C ALA A 95 6.30 -8.89 -9.83
N PHE A 96 6.59 -7.59 -9.75
CA PHE A 96 6.22 -6.76 -8.59
C PHE A 96 4.70 -6.69 -8.39
N GLU A 97 3.92 -6.58 -9.47
CA GLU A 97 2.47 -6.56 -9.42
C GLU A 97 1.91 -7.88 -8.89
N SER A 98 2.41 -9.02 -9.38
CA SER A 98 2.01 -10.34 -8.90
C SER A 98 2.23 -10.49 -7.39
N GLN A 99 3.43 -10.13 -6.90
CA GLN A 99 3.76 -10.23 -5.49
C GLN A 99 2.93 -9.25 -4.63
N ALA A 100 2.70 -8.03 -5.13
CA ALA A 100 1.86 -7.06 -4.45
C ALA A 100 0.40 -7.54 -4.33
N LEU A 101 -0.13 -8.17 -5.38
CA LEU A 101 -1.49 -8.73 -5.36
C LEU A 101 -1.62 -9.92 -4.41
N GLU A 102 -0.60 -10.76 -4.31
CA GLU A 102 -0.56 -11.87 -3.37
C GLU A 102 -0.57 -11.36 -1.92
N ASN A 103 0.36 -10.46 -1.57
CA ASN A 103 0.42 -9.84 -0.25
C ASN A 103 -0.87 -9.11 0.13
N ALA A 104 -1.49 -8.41 -0.84
CA ALA A 104 -2.77 -7.72 -0.62
C ALA A 104 -3.90 -8.71 -0.30
N LYS A 105 -3.99 -9.83 -1.03
CA LYS A 105 -4.99 -10.88 -0.78
C LYS A 105 -4.77 -11.58 0.56
N GLU A 106 -3.53 -11.82 0.95
CA GLU A 106 -3.21 -12.38 2.27
C GLU A 106 -3.63 -11.44 3.40
N THR A 107 -3.29 -10.16 3.26
CA THR A 107 -3.67 -9.14 4.25
C THR A 107 -5.19 -9.00 4.33
N GLU A 108 -5.89 -9.00 3.20
CA GLU A 108 -7.36 -8.96 3.17
C GLU A 108 -7.98 -10.13 3.93
N LYS A 109 -7.49 -11.36 3.67
CA LYS A 109 -7.96 -12.56 4.38
C LYS A 109 -7.70 -12.47 5.88
N PHE A 110 -6.49 -12.06 6.26
CA PHE A 110 -6.10 -11.93 7.66
C PHE A 110 -6.96 -10.89 8.40
N VAL A 111 -7.12 -9.69 7.82
CA VAL A 111 -7.96 -8.64 8.40
C VAL A 111 -9.43 -9.05 8.48
N ALA A 112 -9.94 -9.79 7.47
CA ALA A 112 -11.31 -10.30 7.51
C ALA A 112 -11.52 -11.37 8.59
N GLN A 113 -10.50 -12.17 8.92
CA GLN A 113 -10.53 -13.11 10.04
C GLN A 113 -10.50 -12.36 11.38
N GLU A 114 -9.53 -11.46 11.57
CA GLU A 114 -9.41 -10.62 12.77
C GLU A 114 -10.69 -9.84 13.05
N LEU A 115 -11.33 -9.26 12.03
CA LEU A 115 -12.60 -8.54 12.21
C LEU A 115 -13.73 -9.47 12.68
N LYS A 116 -13.77 -10.72 12.23
CA LYS A 116 -14.75 -11.70 12.70
C LYS A 116 -14.48 -12.08 14.14
N ASP A 117 -13.22 -12.36 14.47
CA ASP A 117 -12.81 -12.73 15.83
C ASP A 117 -13.06 -11.56 16.81
N LEU A 118 -12.77 -10.32 16.41
CA LEU A 118 -13.10 -9.11 17.17
C LEU A 118 -14.61 -8.90 17.32
N SER A 119 -15.39 -9.15 16.27
CA SER A 119 -16.87 -9.11 16.34
C SER A 119 -17.41 -10.14 17.32
N ASP A 120 -16.89 -11.37 17.28
CA ASP A 120 -17.38 -12.46 18.11
C ASP A 120 -16.92 -12.29 19.57
N THR A 121 -15.72 -11.76 19.81
CA THR A 121 -15.29 -11.34 21.15
C THR A 121 -16.15 -10.20 21.69
N LEU A 122 -16.56 -9.23 20.85
CA LEU A 122 -17.46 -8.15 21.25
C LEU A 122 -18.83 -8.73 21.65
N LYS A 123 -19.42 -9.62 20.85
CA LYS A 123 -20.67 -10.31 21.22
C LYS A 123 -20.54 -11.12 22.51
N ASN A 124 -19.40 -11.78 22.72
CA ASN A 124 -19.13 -12.51 23.95
C ASN A 124 -19.06 -11.55 25.14
N ILE A 125 -18.49 -10.35 24.99
CA ILE A 125 -18.47 -9.32 26.04
C ILE A 125 -19.88 -8.79 26.33
N GLU A 126 -20.69 -8.53 25.30
CA GLU A 126 -22.06 -8.03 25.45
C GLU A 126 -23.00 -9.05 26.09
N SER A 127 -22.83 -10.33 25.77
CA SER A 127 -23.64 -11.43 26.32
C SER A 127 -23.07 -12.02 27.62
N ALA A 128 -21.88 -11.58 28.04
CA ALA A 128 -21.27 -12.05 29.26
C ALA A 128 -22.11 -11.67 30.48
N ARG A 129 -22.15 -12.59 31.46
CA ARG A 129 -22.78 -12.32 32.75
C ARG A 129 -22.02 -11.18 33.46
N PRO A 130 -22.72 -10.29 34.20
CA PRO A 130 -22.07 -9.29 35.02
C PRO A 130 -21.03 -9.90 35.97
N PHE A 131 -19.92 -9.18 36.18
CA PHE A 131 -18.81 -9.63 37.02
C PHE A 131 -19.23 -9.95 38.46
N ASP A 132 -20.29 -9.32 38.99
CA ASP A 132 -20.79 -9.53 40.35
C ASP A 132 -21.40 -10.93 40.56
N GLN A 133 -21.75 -11.64 39.49
CA GLN A 133 -22.36 -12.97 39.53
C GLN A 133 -21.40 -14.07 39.03
N LEU A 134 -20.13 -13.75 38.85
CA LEU A 134 -19.09 -14.69 38.43
C LEU A 134 -18.58 -15.49 39.62
N THR A 135 -18.52 -16.81 39.49
CA THR A 135 -17.96 -17.68 40.53
C THR A 135 -16.49 -18.03 40.26
N VAL A 136 -15.71 -18.21 41.34
CA VAL A 136 -14.28 -18.58 41.24
C VAL A 136 -14.08 -19.96 40.59
N GLU A 137 -15.03 -20.88 40.75
CA GLU A 137 -14.99 -22.21 40.12
C GLU A 137 -15.19 -22.15 38.60
N GLU A 138 -16.07 -21.26 38.12
CA GLU A 138 -16.25 -21.00 36.69
C GLU A 138 -15.00 -20.35 36.09
N LEU A 139 -14.35 -19.45 36.83
CA LEU A 139 -13.10 -18.82 36.43
C LEU A 139 -11.95 -19.85 36.30
N ALA A 140 -11.80 -20.73 37.29
CA ALA A 140 -10.81 -21.81 37.29
C ALA A 140 -11.02 -22.78 36.10
N LYS A 141 -12.29 -23.11 35.79
CA LYS A 141 -12.64 -23.93 34.61
C LYS A 141 -12.35 -23.24 33.29
N ALA A 142 -12.59 -21.92 33.18
CA ALA A 142 -12.38 -21.16 31.96
C ALA A 142 -10.90 -20.80 31.71
N ARG A 143 -10.11 -20.69 32.79
CA ARG A 143 -8.70 -20.28 32.78
C ARG A 143 -7.88 -21.17 33.74
N PRO A 144 -7.50 -22.39 33.29
CA PRO A 144 -6.73 -23.33 34.12
C PRO A 144 -5.31 -22.84 34.43
N ASP A 145 -4.81 -21.85 33.70
CA ASP A 145 -3.57 -21.14 33.98
C ASP A 145 -3.58 -20.41 35.34
N ILE A 146 -4.76 -20.01 35.82
CA ILE A 146 -4.93 -19.38 37.14
C ILE A 146 -4.62 -20.40 38.25
N ASP A 147 -5.22 -21.58 38.19
CA ASP A 147 -4.97 -22.65 39.17
C ASP A 147 -3.51 -23.11 39.15
N ALA A 148 -2.93 -23.29 37.96
CA ALA A 148 -1.52 -23.65 37.81
C ALA A 148 -0.59 -22.61 38.46
N LYS A 149 -0.90 -21.32 38.31
CA LYS A 149 -0.12 -20.24 38.90
C LYS A 149 -0.31 -20.15 40.42
N VAL A 150 -1.52 -20.35 40.93
CA VAL A 150 -1.79 -20.43 42.37
C VAL A 150 -1.04 -21.61 42.99
N GLU A 151 -1.08 -22.77 42.35
CA GLU A 151 -0.34 -23.96 42.80
C GLU A 151 1.17 -23.72 42.83
N GLU A 152 1.72 -23.04 41.81
CA GLU A 152 3.14 -22.66 41.78
C GLU A 152 3.49 -21.68 42.90
N MET A 153 2.64 -20.70 43.19
CA MET A 153 2.85 -19.73 44.27
C MET A 153 2.84 -20.42 45.64
N VAL A 154 1.91 -21.33 45.87
CA VAL A 154 1.83 -22.14 47.11
C VAL A 154 3.07 -23.02 47.25
N LYS A 155 3.49 -23.73 46.19
CA LYS A 155 4.71 -24.56 46.19
C LYS A 155 5.97 -23.75 46.50
N LYS A 156 6.02 -22.50 46.05
CA LYS A 156 7.14 -21.58 46.28
C LYS A 156 7.02 -20.77 47.58
N GLY A 157 5.97 -21.01 48.38
CA GLY A 157 5.74 -20.30 49.65
C GLY A 157 5.46 -18.81 49.50
N ARG A 158 5.06 -18.35 48.31
CA ARG A 158 4.73 -16.95 48.04
C ARG A 158 3.24 -16.73 48.28
N TRP A 159 2.91 -16.21 49.46
CA TRP A 159 1.54 -15.90 49.87
C TRP A 159 1.12 -14.47 49.53
N GLU A 160 2.06 -13.60 49.23
CA GLU A 160 1.79 -12.23 48.78
C GLU A 160 1.60 -12.18 47.26
N VAL A 161 0.53 -11.50 46.83
CA VAL A 161 0.23 -11.26 45.42
C VAL A 161 0.87 -9.93 44.99
N PRO A 162 1.90 -9.94 44.12
CA PRO A 162 2.59 -8.72 43.72
C PRO A 162 1.64 -7.70 43.07
N GLY A 163 1.71 -6.44 43.49
CA GLY A 163 0.90 -5.34 42.95
C GLY A 163 -0.58 -5.33 43.35
N TYR A 164 -1.04 -6.30 44.16
CA TYR A 164 -2.43 -6.32 44.65
C TYR A 164 -2.71 -5.16 45.61
N LYS A 165 -1.82 -4.97 46.60
CA LYS A 165 -1.94 -3.94 47.65
C LYS A 165 -1.97 -2.51 47.10
N GLU A 166 -1.26 -2.25 46.00
CA GLU A 166 -1.23 -0.92 45.36
C GLU A 166 -2.56 -0.53 44.68
N LYS A 167 -3.30 -1.52 44.17
CA LYS A 167 -4.55 -1.28 43.42
C LYS A 167 -5.81 -1.49 44.25
N PHE A 168 -5.81 -2.47 45.15
CA PHE A 168 -6.99 -2.88 45.90
C PHE A 168 -6.90 -2.55 47.40
N GLY A 169 -5.75 -2.06 47.87
CA GLY A 169 -5.51 -1.80 49.28
C GLY A 169 -5.31 -3.06 50.12
N ASP A 170 -5.14 -2.86 51.41
CA ASP A 170 -5.09 -3.93 52.41
C ASP A 170 -6.25 -3.71 53.38
N LEU A 171 -7.03 -4.77 53.64
CA LEU A 171 -8.19 -4.71 54.53
C LEU A 171 -7.84 -5.17 55.95
N THR A 172 -6.55 -5.35 56.25
CA THR A 172 -6.10 -5.67 57.60
C THR A 172 -6.29 -4.47 58.53
N VAL A 173 -6.78 -4.76 59.73
CA VAL A 173 -7.07 -3.74 60.76
C VAL A 173 -5.79 -3.22 61.45
N MET A 174 -4.66 -3.89 61.22
CA MET A 174 -3.31 -3.51 61.68
C MET A 174 -2.30 -3.66 60.54
#